data_AF-A0A7J6A1X1-F1
#
_entry.id   AF-A0A7J6A1X1-F1
#
_cell.length_a   1.000
_cell.length_b   1.000
_cell.length_c   1.000
_cell.angle_alpha   90.00
_cell.angle_beta   90.00
_cell.angle_gamma   90.00
#
_symmetry.space_group_name_H-M   'P 1'
#
loop_
_entity.id
_entity.type
_entity.pdbx_description
1 polymer ?
#
loop_
_entity_poly.entity_id
_entity_poly.type
_entity_poly.pdbx_seq_one_letter_code
_entity_poly.pdbx_strand_id
1 'polypeptide(L)'
;MEYMQAPASSSQGNILCCTCGIPIPPNPANMCVSCLRTQVDISDGIPKQVSIHFCKQCERYLQPPATWVQCALESRELLTLCLKKIKGLMSKVRLIDAGFVWTEPHSKRIKLKLTIQKEVMNGAILQQVFVVDYIIQSQMCDDCHRVEAKDYWKAVVQVRQKTVHKKTFYYLEQLILKHRVHQNTLRIKEIHDGIDFYYSSKQHGQKMVDFLQCTVPCRSKSSQRLISHDVHSNSYNYKSTFSIEIVPICKDNVVCLSPRLAQSLGNLGQVCVCIQVTSTVHLIDPKTLQLAEIDANTYWRHPFNSLLNPRQLEEFIVMDADIIRDQRLGAGAGLRSNRHTLAEVWVQKTSEMNTSQQYHCRTHLGHLLNIGDLVLGYDFANSNLNDEFLNKMNPHHVPDVVLIKKSYDRTKRIKRRNWKLKELHRDREGTDTDDERQYQDFLEDLEEDETLRKNVNIFKDVSKIPVESDTDDEGIPRISLAEMMEDLSLSDATGGEGADMMTD
;
A
#
# COMPACT_ATOMS: atom_id res chain seq x y z
N MET A 1 51.74 -58.89 37.96
CA MET A 1 51.37 -59.62 36.74
C MET A 1 50.08 -58.96 36.27
N GLU A 2 49.97 -58.29 35.13
CA GLU A 2 50.60 -58.48 33.82
C GLU A 2 50.96 -57.11 33.23
N TYR A 3 52.15 -56.99 32.64
CA TYR A 3 52.51 -55.82 31.83
C TYR A 3 52.00 -56.07 30.41
N MET A 4 51.07 -55.24 29.93
CA MET A 4 50.66 -55.21 28.53
C MET A 4 51.86 -54.83 27.64
N GLN A 5 52.26 -55.72 26.74
CA GLN A 5 53.25 -55.45 25.69
C GLN A 5 52.72 -54.38 24.72
N ALA A 6 53.54 -53.37 24.45
CA ALA A 6 53.29 -52.43 23.36
C ALA A 6 53.35 -53.17 22.00
N PRO A 7 52.48 -52.82 21.02
CA PRO A 7 52.48 -53.49 19.73
C PRO A 7 53.75 -53.18 18.94
N ALA A 8 54.28 -54.19 18.25
CA ALA A 8 55.46 -54.08 17.39
C ALA A 8 55.25 -53.03 16.28
N SER A 9 56.17 -52.07 16.17
CA SER A 9 56.23 -51.12 15.07
C SER A 9 56.54 -51.86 13.77
N SER A 10 55.58 -51.95 12.86
CA SER A 10 55.80 -52.44 11.51
C SER A 10 56.76 -51.51 10.77
N SER A 11 57.98 -51.99 10.52
CA SER A 11 58.93 -51.28 9.65
C SER A 11 58.40 -51.32 8.22
N GLN A 12 57.72 -50.26 7.77
CA GLN A 12 57.39 -50.10 6.36
C GLN A 12 58.69 -50.05 5.55
N GLY A 13 58.90 -51.03 4.66
CA GLY A 13 60.06 -51.04 3.77
C GLY A 13 59.97 -49.88 2.77
N ASN A 14 61.04 -49.10 2.62
CA ASN A 14 61.10 -48.01 1.66
C ASN A 14 61.49 -48.54 0.26
N ILE A 15 60.84 -48.03 -0.78
CA ILE A 15 61.19 -48.24 -2.18
C ILE A 15 61.90 -46.99 -2.74
N LEU A 16 62.70 -47.13 -3.79
CA LEU A 16 63.29 -45.97 -4.48
C LEU A 16 62.32 -45.44 -5.54
N CYS A 17 62.18 -44.12 -5.63
CA CYS A 17 61.43 -43.48 -6.70
C CYS A 17 62.04 -43.82 -8.08
N CYS A 18 61.22 -44.26 -9.03
CA CYS A 18 61.67 -44.69 -10.35
C CYS A 18 62.32 -43.58 -11.20
N THR A 19 62.13 -42.30 -10.87
CA THR A 19 62.67 -41.16 -11.65
C THR A 19 63.87 -40.49 -11.00
N CYS A 20 63.87 -40.31 -9.68
CA CYS A 20 64.90 -39.53 -8.97
C CYS A 20 65.69 -40.33 -7.91
N GLY A 21 65.34 -41.60 -7.66
CA GLY A 21 66.07 -42.47 -6.74
C GLY A 21 65.94 -42.12 -5.25
N ILE A 22 65.04 -41.21 -4.85
CA ILE A 22 64.80 -40.87 -3.44
C ILE A 22 64.03 -42.03 -2.75
N PRO A 23 64.39 -42.44 -1.53
CA PRO A 23 63.65 -43.44 -0.76
C PRO A 23 62.27 -42.91 -0.33
N ILE A 24 61.21 -43.65 -0.66
CA ILE A 24 59.81 -43.31 -0.38
C ILE A 24 59.07 -44.53 0.20
N PRO A 25 57.99 -44.31 0.99
CA PRO A 25 57.08 -45.40 1.32
C PRO A 25 56.40 -45.93 0.04
N PRO A 26 56.10 -47.23 -0.02
CA PRO A 26 55.52 -47.86 -1.20
C PRO A 26 54.17 -47.25 -1.54
N ASN A 27 54.04 -46.74 -2.76
CA ASN A 27 52.82 -46.15 -3.29
C ASN A 27 52.48 -46.77 -4.66
N PRO A 28 51.21 -46.79 -5.07
CA PRO A 28 50.78 -47.44 -6.32
C PRO A 28 51.43 -46.87 -7.59
N ALA A 29 52.01 -45.66 -7.51
CA ALA A 29 52.70 -45.00 -8.62
C ALA A 29 54.23 -45.25 -8.65
N ASN A 30 54.82 -45.86 -7.61
CA ASN A 30 56.28 -46.03 -7.43
C ASN A 30 57.12 -44.75 -7.65
N MET A 31 56.52 -43.58 -7.43
CA MET A 31 57.09 -42.25 -7.69
C MET A 31 56.98 -41.37 -6.45
N CYS A 32 57.98 -40.54 -6.19
CA CYS A 32 57.91 -39.56 -5.12
C CYS A 32 56.92 -38.43 -5.45
N VAL A 33 56.40 -37.75 -4.41
CA VAL A 33 55.39 -36.69 -4.55
C VAL A 33 55.87 -35.55 -5.44
N SER A 34 57.16 -35.21 -5.41
CA SER A 34 57.72 -34.15 -6.26
C SER A 34 57.74 -34.56 -7.74
N CYS A 35 58.25 -35.73 -8.09
CA CYS A 35 58.23 -36.22 -9.48
C CYS A 35 56.81 -36.40 -10.02
N LEU A 36 55.88 -36.85 -9.18
CA LEU A 36 54.48 -37.06 -9.56
C LEU A 36 53.75 -35.72 -9.83
N ARG A 37 54.04 -34.67 -9.05
CA ARG A 37 53.52 -33.30 -9.28
C ARG A 37 54.09 -32.65 -10.54
N THR A 38 55.31 -33.00 -10.95
CA THR A 38 55.92 -32.44 -12.16
C THR A 38 55.35 -33.07 -13.43
N GLN A 39 54.95 -34.34 -13.38
CA GLN A 39 54.44 -35.07 -14.55
C GLN A 39 52.92 -34.96 -14.73
N VAL A 40 52.15 -34.84 -13.65
CA VAL A 40 50.69 -34.82 -13.71
C VAL A 40 50.13 -33.53 -13.10
N ASP A 41 49.58 -32.67 -13.96
CA ASP A 41 48.79 -31.51 -13.53
C ASP A 41 47.30 -31.89 -13.51
N ILE A 42 46.68 -31.86 -12.33
CA ILE A 42 45.25 -32.13 -12.16
C ILE A 42 44.41 -30.95 -12.63
N SER A 43 44.98 -29.73 -12.63
CA SER A 43 44.29 -28.50 -13.00
C SER A 43 44.12 -28.31 -14.50
N ASP A 44 44.70 -29.21 -15.31
CA ASP A 44 44.62 -29.15 -16.76
C ASP A 44 43.17 -29.34 -17.24
N GLY A 45 42.65 -28.32 -17.93
CA GLY A 45 41.24 -28.20 -18.33
C GLY A 45 40.37 -27.29 -17.47
N ILE A 46 40.87 -26.73 -16.36
CA ILE A 46 40.15 -25.72 -15.56
C ILE A 46 40.67 -24.32 -15.91
N PRO A 47 39.83 -23.39 -16.38
CA PRO A 47 40.26 -22.03 -16.67
C PRO A 47 40.65 -21.32 -15.37
N LYS A 48 41.88 -20.77 -15.33
CA LYS A 48 42.39 -19.98 -14.20
C LYS A 48 41.77 -18.57 -14.15
N GLN A 49 41.10 -18.13 -15.23
CA GLN A 49 40.42 -16.85 -15.32
C GLN A 49 38.98 -17.03 -15.79
N VAL A 50 38.02 -16.45 -15.08
CA VAL A 50 36.57 -16.52 -15.39
C VAL A 50 35.92 -15.15 -15.23
N SER A 51 34.99 -14.78 -16.10
CA SER A 51 34.22 -13.53 -15.95
C SER A 51 32.89 -13.75 -15.23
N ILE A 52 32.55 -12.80 -14.35
CA ILE A 52 31.24 -12.69 -13.69
C ILE A 52 30.67 -11.31 -13.98
N HIS A 53 29.38 -11.26 -14.29
CA HIS A 53 28.69 -9.98 -14.52
C HIS A 53 28.05 -9.48 -13.23
N PHE A 54 28.22 -8.19 -12.95
CA PHE A 54 27.73 -7.50 -11.75
C PHE A 54 26.99 -6.23 -12.11
N CYS A 55 25.81 -6.02 -11.53
CA CYS A 55 25.04 -4.80 -11.70
C CYS A 55 25.33 -3.81 -10.58
N LYS A 56 25.81 -2.62 -10.94
CA LYS A 56 26.18 -1.56 -10.00
C LYS A 56 25.00 -0.97 -9.22
N GLN A 57 23.79 -1.00 -9.77
CA GLN A 57 22.63 -0.32 -9.17
C GLN A 57 21.89 -1.17 -8.14
N CYS A 58 21.79 -2.47 -8.37
CA CYS A 58 21.09 -3.40 -7.48
C CYS A 58 22.04 -4.31 -6.71
N GLU A 59 23.35 -4.20 -6.93
CA GLU A 59 24.40 -5.01 -6.32
C GLU A 59 24.19 -6.52 -6.52
N ARG A 60 23.58 -6.91 -7.65
CA ARG A 60 23.32 -8.31 -8.01
C ARG A 60 24.36 -8.86 -8.97
N TYR A 61 24.68 -10.14 -8.81
CA TYR A 61 25.50 -10.91 -9.73
C TYR A 61 24.63 -11.74 -10.66
N LEU A 62 25.04 -11.85 -11.92
CA LEU A 62 24.37 -12.70 -12.90
C LEU A 62 24.79 -14.15 -12.70
N GLN A 63 23.84 -14.99 -12.30
CA GLN A 63 23.94 -16.43 -12.41
C GLN A 63 23.35 -16.85 -13.77
N PRO A 64 24.16 -17.35 -14.73
CA PRO A 64 23.65 -17.86 -16.00
C PRO A 64 22.61 -18.96 -15.75
N PRO A 65 21.49 -18.99 -16.50
CA PRO A 65 21.27 -18.33 -17.80
C PRO A 65 20.79 -16.87 -17.76
N ALA A 66 19.99 -16.46 -16.77
CA ALA A 66 19.38 -15.11 -16.74
C ALA A 66 19.01 -14.62 -15.32
N THR A 67 19.36 -15.35 -14.27
CA THR A 67 18.93 -15.03 -12.91
C THR A 67 19.92 -14.09 -12.23
N TRP A 68 19.44 -12.99 -11.67
CA TRP A 68 20.26 -12.05 -10.90
C TRP A 68 20.06 -12.30 -9.41
N VAL A 69 21.15 -12.56 -8.69
CA VAL A 69 21.13 -12.86 -7.26
C VAL A 69 21.92 -11.80 -6.51
N GLN A 70 21.35 -11.27 -5.43
CA GLN A 70 22.07 -10.37 -4.53
C GLN A 70 23.01 -11.22 -3.68
N CYS A 71 24.30 -10.92 -3.73
CA CYS A 71 25.31 -11.61 -2.94
C CYS A 71 26.24 -10.57 -2.32
N ALA A 72 26.50 -10.67 -1.02
CA ALA A 72 27.56 -9.86 -0.41
C ALA A 72 28.96 -10.35 -0.85
N LEU A 73 29.96 -9.47 -0.81
CA LEU A 73 31.36 -9.87 -1.00
C LEU A 73 31.76 -10.91 0.05
N GLU A 74 32.57 -11.89 -0.38
CA GLU A 74 33.03 -13.00 0.48
C GLU A 74 31.91 -13.85 1.12
N SER A 75 30.68 -13.80 0.57
CA SER A 75 29.55 -14.60 1.04
C SER A 75 29.55 -16.04 0.52
N ARG A 76 28.85 -16.92 1.25
CA ARG A 76 28.58 -18.32 0.82
C ARG A 76 27.82 -18.38 -0.51
N GLU A 77 26.94 -17.43 -0.76
CA GLU A 77 26.13 -17.32 -1.98
C GLU A 77 26.99 -17.02 -3.21
N LEU A 78 27.92 -16.06 -3.07
CA LEU A 78 28.91 -15.75 -4.09
C LEU A 78 29.82 -16.94 -4.39
N LEU A 79 30.26 -17.65 -3.35
CA LEU A 79 31.06 -18.87 -3.51
C LEU A 79 30.30 -19.94 -4.30
N THR A 80 29.01 -20.11 -4.00
CA THR A 80 28.14 -21.05 -4.73
C THR A 80 28.00 -20.66 -6.20
N LEU A 81 27.86 -19.37 -6.51
CA LEU A 81 27.77 -18.85 -7.87
C LEU A 81 29.08 -19.10 -8.64
N CYS A 82 30.22 -18.80 -8.02
CA CYS A 82 31.55 -19.04 -8.59
C CYS A 82 31.79 -20.53 -8.87
N LEU A 83 31.45 -21.40 -7.92
CA LEU A 83 31.58 -22.85 -8.09
C LEU A 83 30.66 -23.39 -9.18
N LYS A 84 29.40 -22.93 -9.27
CA LYS A 84 28.45 -23.33 -10.33
C LYS A 84 28.97 -23.01 -11.73
N LYS A 85 29.61 -21.85 -11.92
CA LYS A 85 30.24 -21.45 -13.19
C LYS A 85 31.34 -22.42 -13.64
N ILE A 86 32.09 -23.02 -12.70
CA ILE A 86 33.21 -23.93 -13.00
C ILE A 86 32.77 -25.42 -12.89
N LYS A 87 31.62 -25.72 -12.30
CA LYS A 87 31.14 -27.08 -12.03
C LYS A 87 31.11 -27.99 -13.27
N GLY A 88 30.77 -27.46 -14.45
CA GLY A 88 30.80 -28.23 -15.69
C GLY A 88 32.19 -28.75 -16.07
N LEU A 89 33.24 -27.99 -15.73
CA LEU A 89 34.65 -28.29 -16.03
C LEU A 89 35.30 -29.16 -14.92
N MET A 90 34.76 -29.13 -13.71
CA MET A 90 35.21 -29.94 -12.57
C MET A 90 34.55 -31.32 -12.47
N SER A 91 33.80 -31.78 -13.47
CA SER A 91 33.10 -33.09 -13.41
C SER A 91 34.03 -34.29 -13.20
N LYS A 92 35.29 -34.18 -13.63
CA LYS A 92 36.32 -35.23 -13.52
C LYS A 92 37.10 -35.18 -12.20
N VAL A 93 36.81 -34.21 -11.32
CA VAL A 93 37.66 -33.94 -10.17
C VAL A 93 36.85 -33.59 -8.93
N ARG A 94 37.24 -34.14 -7.78
CA ARG A 94 36.52 -33.93 -6.51
C ARG A 94 37.01 -32.65 -5.84
N LEU A 95 36.10 -31.74 -5.55
CA LEU A 95 36.40 -30.55 -4.74
C LEU A 95 36.42 -30.93 -3.25
N ILE A 96 37.51 -30.61 -2.55
CA ILE A 96 37.61 -30.79 -1.09
C ILE A 96 37.23 -29.49 -0.39
N ASP A 97 37.87 -28.39 -0.77
CA ASP A 97 37.79 -27.11 -0.08
C ASP A 97 37.83 -25.95 -1.07
N ALA A 98 37.14 -24.88 -0.74
CA ALA A 98 37.08 -23.65 -1.50
C ALA A 98 37.04 -22.46 -0.52
N GLY A 99 37.97 -21.53 -0.68
CA GLY A 99 38.07 -20.35 0.16
C GLY A 99 38.38 -19.10 -0.65
N PHE A 100 37.87 -17.95 -0.19
CA PHE A 100 38.26 -16.67 -0.75
C PHE A 100 39.67 -16.31 -0.32
N VAL A 101 40.43 -15.73 -1.25
CA VAL A 101 41.67 -15.02 -0.95
C VAL A 101 41.33 -13.55 -0.98
N TRP A 102 41.63 -12.84 0.11
CA TRP A 102 41.36 -11.42 0.21
C TRP A 102 41.97 -10.68 -0.98
N THR A 103 41.15 -9.84 -1.60
CA THR A 103 41.51 -8.97 -2.71
C THR A 103 40.98 -7.59 -2.43
N GLU A 104 41.70 -6.57 -2.86
CA GLU A 104 41.26 -5.20 -2.67
C GLU A 104 39.89 -4.94 -3.34
N PRO A 105 38.93 -4.28 -2.67
CA PRO A 105 37.57 -4.07 -3.19
C PRO A 105 37.50 -3.38 -4.56
N HIS A 106 38.43 -2.46 -4.85
CA HIS A 106 38.47 -1.72 -6.11
C HIS A 106 39.09 -2.49 -7.27
N SER A 107 39.75 -3.63 -6.99
CA SER A 107 40.47 -4.40 -8.01
C SER A 107 39.56 -5.05 -9.06
N LYS A 108 38.24 -5.10 -8.81
CA LYS A 108 37.24 -5.80 -9.62
C LYS A 108 37.62 -7.26 -9.91
N ARG A 109 38.36 -7.87 -8.99
CA ARG A 109 38.82 -9.25 -9.06
C ARG A 109 38.45 -9.95 -7.78
N ILE A 110 37.98 -11.19 -7.90
CA ILE A 110 37.73 -12.07 -6.78
C ILE A 110 38.66 -13.27 -6.95
N LYS A 111 39.48 -13.56 -5.95
CA LYS A 111 40.37 -14.73 -5.97
C LYS A 111 39.78 -15.85 -5.15
N LEU A 112 39.66 -17.02 -5.74
CA LEU A 112 39.19 -18.22 -5.08
C LEU A 112 40.30 -19.27 -5.07
N LYS A 113 40.71 -19.67 -3.87
CA LYS A 113 41.61 -20.80 -3.65
C LYS A 113 40.78 -22.07 -3.64
N LEU A 114 41.05 -22.95 -4.60
CA LEU A 114 40.38 -24.24 -4.72
C LEU A 114 41.36 -25.36 -4.40
N THR A 115 40.87 -26.32 -3.62
CA THR A 115 41.60 -27.54 -3.27
C THR A 115 40.89 -28.72 -3.91
N ILE A 116 41.55 -29.33 -4.88
CA ILE A 116 40.97 -30.33 -5.77
C ILE A 116 41.71 -31.67 -5.60
N GLN A 117 40.98 -32.78 -5.72
CA GLN A 117 41.44 -34.15 -5.54
C GLN A 117 41.07 -35.02 -6.74
N LYS A 118 42.07 -35.66 -7.35
CA LYS A 118 41.89 -36.59 -8.48
C LYS A 118 42.64 -37.88 -8.21
N GLU A 119 42.07 -38.98 -8.68
CA GLU A 119 42.78 -40.26 -8.78
C GLU A 119 43.65 -40.27 -10.04
N VAL A 120 44.92 -40.59 -9.85
CA VAL A 120 45.97 -40.62 -10.86
C VAL A 120 46.64 -42.00 -10.79
N MET A 121 47.03 -42.57 -11.94
CA MET A 121 47.81 -43.82 -12.11
C MET A 121 47.58 -44.90 -11.03
N ASN A 122 46.67 -45.85 -11.32
CA ASN A 122 46.41 -47.03 -10.48
C ASN A 122 46.02 -46.72 -9.01
N GLY A 123 45.20 -45.69 -8.81
CA GLY A 123 44.56 -45.42 -7.51
C GLY A 123 45.34 -44.50 -6.57
N ALA A 124 46.42 -43.84 -7.04
CA ALA A 124 47.08 -42.81 -6.26
C ALA A 124 46.21 -41.54 -6.20
N ILE A 125 45.84 -41.10 -5.01
CA ILE A 125 45.07 -39.87 -4.84
C ILE A 125 46.02 -38.68 -4.72
N LEU A 126 45.92 -37.73 -5.66
CA LEU A 126 46.70 -36.50 -5.63
C LEU A 126 45.79 -35.30 -5.35
N GLN A 127 46.22 -34.47 -4.41
CA GLN A 127 45.56 -33.23 -4.03
C GLN A 127 46.39 -32.04 -4.51
N GLN A 128 45.75 -31.11 -5.20
CA GLN A 128 46.39 -29.91 -5.75
C GLN A 128 45.59 -28.67 -5.36
N VAL A 129 46.32 -27.62 -5.00
CA VAL A 129 45.76 -26.31 -4.65
C VAL A 129 46.12 -25.33 -5.75
N PHE A 130 45.15 -24.59 -6.25
CA PHE A 130 45.37 -23.49 -7.18
C PHE A 130 44.38 -22.36 -6.92
N VAL A 131 44.69 -21.19 -7.47
CA VAL A 131 43.85 -20.00 -7.36
C VAL A 131 43.20 -19.72 -8.70
N VAL A 132 41.90 -19.44 -8.68
CA VAL A 132 41.14 -18.97 -9.83
C VAL A 132 40.82 -17.50 -9.64
N ASP A 133 41.14 -16.72 -10.66
CA ASP A 133 40.87 -15.28 -10.74
C ASP A 133 39.52 -15.04 -11.44
N TYR A 134 38.56 -14.49 -10.72
CA TYR A 134 37.28 -14.06 -11.29
C TYR A 134 37.30 -12.56 -11.58
N ILE A 135 37.11 -12.18 -12.84
CA ILE A 135 37.05 -10.78 -13.27
C ILE A 135 35.60 -10.31 -13.23
N ILE A 136 35.33 -9.23 -12.47
CA ILE A 136 34.01 -8.62 -12.38
C ILE A 136 33.82 -7.66 -13.56
N GLN A 137 32.91 -8.01 -14.46
CA GLN A 137 32.45 -7.15 -15.54
C GLN A 137 31.16 -6.45 -15.13
N SER A 138 31.11 -5.13 -15.27
CA SER A 138 29.89 -4.38 -14.98
C SER A 138 28.87 -4.56 -16.11
N GLN A 139 27.68 -5.06 -15.79
CA GLN A 139 26.56 -5.17 -16.71
C GLN A 139 25.29 -4.77 -15.97
N MET A 140 24.44 -3.95 -16.59
CA MET A 140 23.17 -3.58 -15.99
C MET A 140 22.18 -4.75 -16.02
N CYS A 141 21.45 -4.91 -14.91
CA CYS A 141 20.35 -5.86 -14.84
C CYS A 141 19.16 -5.36 -15.68
N ASP A 142 18.37 -6.26 -16.27
CA ASP A 142 17.24 -5.86 -17.12
C ASP A 142 16.23 -5.00 -16.35
N ASP A 143 16.04 -5.26 -15.05
CA ASP A 143 15.14 -4.47 -14.20
C ASP A 143 15.70 -3.05 -13.98
N CYS A 144 16.99 -2.94 -13.76
CA CYS A 144 17.72 -1.70 -13.53
C CYS A 144 17.73 -0.82 -14.80
N HIS A 145 18.00 -1.47 -15.93
CA HIS A 145 17.93 -0.84 -17.26
C HIS A 145 16.52 -0.32 -17.56
N ARG A 146 15.47 -1.03 -17.12
CA ARG A 146 14.07 -0.57 -17.26
C ARG A 146 13.74 0.61 -16.35
N VAL A 147 14.27 0.64 -15.12
CA VAL A 147 14.05 1.76 -14.19
C VAL A 147 14.76 3.02 -14.69
N GLU A 148 16.00 2.92 -15.18
CA GLU A 148 16.73 4.06 -15.77
C GLU A 148 16.07 4.63 -17.02
N ALA A 149 15.29 3.83 -17.76
CA ALA A 149 14.54 4.30 -18.92
C ALA A 149 13.38 5.27 -18.56
N LYS A 150 13.17 5.59 -17.27
CA LYS A 150 12.24 6.59 -16.68
C LYS A 150 10.74 6.47 -17.01
N ASP A 151 10.34 5.75 -18.06
CA ASP A 151 8.95 5.62 -18.52
C ASP A 151 8.45 4.16 -18.62
N TYR A 152 9.02 3.26 -17.82
CA TYR A 152 8.61 1.86 -17.80
C TYR A 152 7.54 1.56 -16.75
N TRP A 153 6.29 1.41 -17.20
CA TRP A 153 5.22 0.80 -16.43
C TRP A 153 4.58 -0.35 -17.23
N LYS A 154 4.18 -1.43 -16.55
CA LYS A 154 3.43 -2.54 -17.17
C LYS A 154 1.96 -2.48 -16.87
N ALA A 155 1.59 -1.99 -15.69
CA ALA A 155 0.21 -1.85 -15.29
C ALA A 155 -0.05 -0.44 -14.76
N VAL A 156 -1.21 0.10 -15.10
CA VAL A 156 -1.72 1.35 -14.53
C VAL A 156 -3.12 1.11 -13.97
N VAL A 157 -3.36 1.62 -12.77
CA VAL A 157 -4.67 1.61 -12.11
C VAL A 157 -5.18 3.04 -12.06
N GLN A 158 -6.23 3.33 -12.80
CA GLN A 158 -6.83 4.65 -12.94
C GLN A 158 -8.08 4.71 -12.11
N VAL A 159 -8.04 5.44 -11.00
CA VAL A 159 -9.18 5.61 -10.09
C VAL A 159 -9.85 6.93 -10.40
N ARG A 160 -11.15 6.88 -10.71
CA ARG A 160 -11.97 8.06 -11.03
C ARG A 160 -13.27 8.04 -10.23
N GLN A 161 -13.69 9.22 -9.78
CA GLN A 161 -15.01 9.43 -9.19
C GLN A 161 -15.64 10.64 -9.88
N LYS A 162 -16.83 10.46 -10.45
CA LYS A 162 -17.55 11.54 -11.15
C LYS A 162 -18.36 12.37 -10.16
N THR A 163 -17.68 13.12 -9.31
CA THR A 163 -18.33 13.99 -8.32
C THR A 163 -17.55 15.29 -8.19
N VAL A 164 -18.21 16.33 -7.68
CA VAL A 164 -17.63 17.67 -7.52
C VAL A 164 -16.65 17.73 -6.34
N HIS A 165 -16.74 16.80 -5.39
CA HIS A 165 -16.01 16.87 -4.13
C HIS A 165 -15.16 15.63 -3.86
N LYS A 166 -13.94 15.83 -3.36
CA LYS A 166 -12.90 14.80 -3.25
C LYS A 166 -12.87 14.09 -1.87
N LYS A 167 -13.93 14.19 -1.07
CA LYS A 167 -13.97 13.63 0.30
C LYS A 167 -13.62 12.13 0.35
N THR A 168 -14.20 11.33 -0.56
CA THR A 168 -13.90 9.88 -0.60
C THR A 168 -12.45 9.61 -1.01
N PHE A 169 -11.83 10.46 -1.83
CA PHE A 169 -10.43 10.33 -2.20
C PHE A 169 -9.49 10.63 -1.03
N TYR A 170 -9.79 11.64 -0.22
CA TYR A 170 -9.03 11.89 1.03
C TYR A 170 -9.14 10.70 1.98
N TYR A 171 -10.34 10.15 2.14
CA TYR A 171 -10.53 8.95 2.95
C TYR A 171 -9.74 7.75 2.39
N LEU A 172 -9.83 7.53 1.07
CA LEU A 172 -9.15 6.43 0.40
C LEU A 172 -7.63 6.52 0.53
N GLU A 173 -7.07 7.71 0.41
CA GLU A 173 -5.65 7.96 0.64
C GLU A 173 -5.21 7.51 2.04
N GLN A 174 -5.97 7.89 3.07
CA GLN A 174 -5.66 7.49 4.44
C GLN A 174 -5.72 5.97 4.62
N LEU A 175 -6.67 5.29 3.98
CA LEU A 175 -6.71 3.82 3.98
C LEU A 175 -5.50 3.20 3.26
N ILE A 176 -5.09 3.76 2.12
CA ILE A 176 -3.92 3.29 1.37
C ILE A 176 -2.63 3.46 2.20
N LEU A 177 -2.52 4.55 2.95
CA LEU A 177 -1.40 4.79 3.86
C LEU A 177 -1.42 3.81 5.05
N LYS A 178 -2.59 3.61 5.67
CA LYS A 178 -2.76 2.68 6.80
C LYS A 178 -2.38 1.24 6.44
N HIS A 179 -2.84 0.75 5.29
CA HIS A 179 -2.54 -0.60 4.82
C HIS A 179 -1.22 -0.72 4.03
N ARG A 180 -0.48 0.39 3.84
CA ARG A 180 0.80 0.45 3.12
C ARG A 180 0.75 -0.14 1.70
N VAL A 181 -0.40 -0.03 1.02
CA VAL A 181 -0.60 -0.63 -0.32
C VAL A 181 0.23 0.06 -1.40
N HIS A 182 0.56 1.34 -1.18
CA HIS A 182 1.34 2.18 -2.10
C HIS A 182 2.84 1.82 -2.22
N GLN A 183 3.39 0.95 -1.38
CA GLN A 183 4.83 0.64 -1.36
C GLN A 183 5.38 0.09 -2.70
N ASN A 184 4.55 -0.63 -3.45
CA ASN A 184 4.95 -1.23 -4.73
C ASN A 184 4.64 -0.34 -5.95
N THR A 185 4.17 0.89 -5.72
CA THR A 185 3.91 1.85 -6.79
C THR A 185 5.22 2.48 -7.26
N LEU A 186 5.36 2.65 -8.57
CA LEU A 186 6.48 3.37 -9.16
C LEU A 186 6.26 4.87 -9.08
N ARG A 187 5.04 5.29 -9.43
CA ARG A 187 4.65 6.68 -9.57
C ARG A 187 3.17 6.83 -9.31
N ILE A 188 2.80 7.99 -8.77
CA ILE A 188 1.43 8.35 -8.48
C ILE A 188 1.20 9.73 -9.09
N LYS A 189 0.26 9.82 -10.03
CA LYS A 189 -0.10 11.07 -10.71
C LYS A 189 -1.56 11.40 -10.48
N GLU A 190 -1.85 12.66 -10.22
CA GLU A 190 -3.22 13.18 -10.25
C GLU A 190 -3.56 13.61 -11.68
N ILE A 191 -4.62 13.05 -12.26
CA ILE A 191 -5.04 13.35 -13.63
C ILE A 191 -6.57 13.36 -13.70
N HIS A 192 -7.14 14.46 -14.21
CA HIS A 192 -8.58 14.62 -14.50
C HIS A 192 -9.49 14.13 -13.35
N ASP A 193 -9.42 14.81 -12.20
CA ASP A 193 -10.26 14.53 -11.01
C ASP A 193 -10.15 13.09 -10.48
N GLY A 194 -8.96 12.51 -10.58
CA GLY A 194 -8.63 11.26 -9.92
C GLY A 194 -7.14 10.97 -9.93
N ILE A 195 -6.79 9.72 -9.62
CA ILE A 195 -5.41 9.31 -9.34
C ILE A 195 -5.05 8.09 -10.19
N ASP A 196 -3.86 8.13 -10.79
CA ASP A 196 -3.27 7.04 -11.56
C ASP A 196 -2.08 6.45 -10.78
N PHE A 197 -2.19 5.16 -10.46
CA PHE A 197 -1.11 4.39 -9.83
C PHE A 197 -0.38 3.56 -10.88
N TYR A 198 0.92 3.78 -11.04
CA TYR A 198 1.75 3.04 -11.97
C TYR A 198 2.50 1.90 -11.28
N TYR A 199 2.47 0.72 -11.90
CA TYR A 199 3.09 -0.50 -11.39
C TYR A 199 4.03 -1.15 -12.42
N SER A 200 5.13 -1.72 -11.92
CA SER A 200 6.11 -2.48 -12.70
C SER A 200 5.59 -3.88 -13.07
N SER A 201 4.70 -4.45 -12.26
CA SER A 201 4.09 -5.77 -12.46
C SER A 201 2.57 -5.67 -12.50
N LYS A 202 1.96 -6.45 -13.40
CA LYS A 202 0.50 -6.58 -13.49
C LYS A 202 -0.12 -7.14 -12.20
N GLN A 203 0.59 -8.03 -11.50
CA GLN A 203 0.08 -8.65 -10.27
C GLN A 203 -0.07 -7.63 -9.14
N HIS A 204 0.84 -6.66 -9.01
CA HIS A 204 0.71 -5.60 -8.02
C HIS A 204 -0.48 -4.67 -8.36
N GLY A 205 -0.68 -4.37 -9.64
CA GLY A 205 -1.87 -3.64 -10.08
C GLY A 205 -3.18 -4.36 -9.76
N GLN A 206 -3.25 -5.68 -9.97
CA GLN A 206 -4.43 -6.47 -9.62
C GLN A 206 -4.70 -6.47 -8.11
N LYS A 207 -3.67 -6.63 -7.28
CA LYS A 207 -3.82 -6.54 -5.81
C LYS A 207 -4.39 -5.19 -5.36
N MET A 208 -4.01 -4.10 -6.02
CA MET A 208 -4.58 -2.77 -5.76
C MET A 208 -6.05 -2.70 -6.16
N VAL A 209 -6.42 -3.28 -7.31
CA VAL A 209 -7.84 -3.36 -7.75
C VAL A 209 -8.66 -4.15 -6.73
N ASP A 210 -8.17 -5.30 -6.28
CA ASP A 210 -8.85 -6.16 -5.31
C ASP A 210 -9.01 -5.43 -3.96
N PHE A 211 -7.97 -4.71 -3.50
CA PHE A 211 -8.05 -3.86 -2.32
C PHE A 211 -9.15 -2.80 -2.45
N LEU A 212 -9.19 -2.09 -3.58
CA LEU A 212 -10.18 -1.04 -3.83
C LEU A 212 -11.62 -1.59 -3.83
N GLN A 213 -11.84 -2.75 -4.45
CA GLN A 213 -13.15 -3.41 -4.45
C GLN A 213 -13.61 -3.81 -3.04
N CYS A 214 -12.70 -4.17 -2.14
CA CYS A 214 -13.03 -4.46 -0.75
C CYS A 214 -13.30 -3.20 0.08
N THR A 215 -12.65 -2.08 -0.23
CA THR A 215 -12.74 -0.86 0.60
C THR A 215 -13.85 0.10 0.18
N VAL A 216 -14.08 0.26 -1.12
CA VAL A 216 -14.98 1.29 -1.68
C VAL A 216 -15.89 0.70 -2.76
N PRO A 217 -17.12 1.21 -2.92
CA PRO A 217 -18.06 0.69 -3.90
C PRO A 217 -17.60 1.18 -5.27
N CYS A 218 -17.07 0.28 -6.09
CA CYS A 218 -16.52 0.61 -7.39
C CYS A 218 -16.82 -0.46 -8.43
N ARG A 219 -16.73 -0.08 -9.70
CA ARG A 219 -16.64 -1.02 -10.82
C ARG A 219 -15.27 -0.97 -11.45
N SER A 220 -14.74 -2.12 -11.82
CA SER A 220 -13.45 -2.24 -12.50
C SER A 220 -13.62 -2.74 -13.93
N LYS A 221 -12.89 -2.15 -14.88
CA LYS A 221 -12.72 -2.66 -16.25
C LYS A 221 -11.23 -2.81 -16.54
N SER A 222 -10.84 -3.96 -17.07
CA SER A 222 -9.45 -4.20 -17.49
C SER A 222 -9.33 -4.16 -19.00
N SER A 223 -8.31 -3.48 -19.51
CA SER A 223 -7.91 -3.52 -20.92
C SER A 223 -6.42 -3.80 -21.06
N GLN A 224 -6.00 -4.31 -22.21
CA GLN A 224 -4.60 -4.61 -22.49
C GLN A 224 -4.23 -4.06 -23.86
N ARG A 225 -3.05 -3.47 -23.95
CA ARG A 225 -2.43 -2.99 -25.18
C ARG A 225 -1.16 -3.79 -25.43
N LEU A 226 -1.06 -4.45 -26.57
CA LEU A 226 0.17 -5.12 -26.99
C LEU A 226 1.22 -4.06 -27.34
N ILE A 227 2.43 -4.20 -26.79
CA ILE A 227 3.57 -3.34 -27.10
C ILE A 227 4.47 -4.06 -28.11
N SER A 228 4.86 -5.29 -27.79
CA SER A 228 5.78 -6.07 -28.59
C SER A 228 5.47 -7.56 -28.46
N HIS A 229 5.77 -8.31 -29.51
CA HIS A 229 5.71 -9.76 -29.56
C HIS A 229 7.08 -10.26 -30.02
N ASP A 230 7.65 -11.20 -29.28
CA ASP A 230 8.84 -11.93 -29.70
C ASP A 230 8.41 -13.26 -30.32
N VAL A 231 8.60 -13.36 -31.64
CA VAL A 231 8.22 -14.54 -32.44
C VAL A 231 9.06 -15.77 -32.07
N HIS A 232 10.30 -15.60 -31.60
CA HIS A 232 11.19 -16.72 -31.29
C HIS A 232 10.83 -17.41 -29.98
N SER A 233 10.42 -16.64 -28.98
CA SER A 233 10.01 -17.15 -27.67
C SER A 233 8.49 -17.24 -27.50
N ASN A 234 7.72 -16.83 -28.52
CA ASN A 234 6.28 -16.63 -28.48
C ASN A 234 5.81 -15.86 -27.22
N SER A 235 6.60 -14.87 -26.81
CA SER A 235 6.33 -14.06 -25.63
C SER A 235 5.73 -12.72 -26.02
N TYR A 236 4.74 -12.27 -25.27
CA TYR A 236 4.01 -11.04 -25.54
C TYR A 236 4.20 -10.05 -24.40
N ASN A 237 4.52 -8.81 -24.75
CA ASN A 237 4.64 -7.72 -23.80
C ASN A 237 3.40 -6.84 -23.88
N TYR A 238 2.55 -6.91 -22.87
CA TYR A 238 1.33 -6.12 -22.76
C TYR A 238 1.44 -5.04 -21.69
N LYS A 239 0.93 -3.84 -22.00
CA LYS A 239 0.56 -2.84 -21.01
C LYS A 239 -0.90 -3.08 -20.60
N SER A 240 -1.13 -3.29 -19.31
CA SER A 240 -2.46 -3.49 -18.74
C SER A 240 -2.97 -2.19 -18.13
N THR A 241 -4.20 -1.82 -18.44
CA THR A 241 -4.87 -0.67 -17.84
C THR A 241 -6.09 -1.17 -17.07
N PHE A 242 -6.18 -0.78 -15.81
CA PHE A 242 -7.34 -1.04 -14.96
C PHE A 242 -8.05 0.28 -14.72
N SER A 243 -9.24 0.44 -15.29
CA SER A 243 -10.11 1.60 -15.06
C SER A 243 -11.07 1.28 -13.93
N ILE A 244 -10.97 2.02 -12.83
CA ILE A 244 -11.81 1.91 -11.65
C ILE A 244 -12.67 3.16 -11.56
N GLU A 245 -13.98 2.96 -11.54
CA GLU A 245 -14.95 4.02 -11.35
C GLU A 245 -15.66 3.81 -10.02
N ILE A 246 -15.42 4.73 -9.09
CA ILE A 246 -16.06 4.79 -7.78
C ILE A 246 -17.47 5.36 -7.96
N VAL A 247 -18.42 4.88 -7.16
CA VAL A 247 -19.78 5.42 -7.10
C VAL A 247 -19.75 6.94 -6.84
N PRO A 248 -20.46 7.77 -7.64
CA PRO A 248 -20.47 9.22 -7.50
C PRO A 248 -21.39 9.71 -6.36
N ILE A 249 -21.50 8.95 -5.27
CA ILE A 249 -22.23 9.31 -4.06
C ILE A 249 -21.24 9.35 -2.92
N CYS A 250 -21.37 10.37 -2.09
CA CYS A 250 -20.53 10.55 -0.93
C CYS A 250 -21.38 10.76 0.32
N LYS A 251 -20.71 10.79 1.47
CA LYS A 251 -21.31 11.18 2.73
C LYS A 251 -22.02 12.54 2.62
N ASP A 252 -23.15 12.68 3.31
CA ASP A 252 -23.97 13.90 3.41
C ASP A 252 -24.72 14.26 2.11
N ASN A 253 -24.69 13.39 1.10
CA ASN A 253 -25.44 13.61 -0.14
C ASN A 253 -26.90 13.16 0.04
N VAL A 254 -27.84 13.93 -0.53
CA VAL A 254 -29.24 13.52 -0.61
C VAL A 254 -29.50 12.97 -1.99
N VAL A 255 -30.13 11.80 -2.03
CA VAL A 255 -30.36 11.02 -3.24
C VAL A 255 -31.85 10.74 -3.39
N CYS A 256 -32.30 10.65 -4.65
CA CYS A 256 -33.62 10.16 -4.99
C CYS A 256 -33.49 8.75 -5.60
N LEU A 257 -34.09 7.76 -4.95
CA LEU A 257 -34.11 6.39 -5.40
C LEU A 257 -35.26 6.15 -6.36
N SER A 258 -35.05 5.27 -7.34
CA SER A 258 -36.15 4.81 -8.19
C SER A 258 -37.22 4.09 -7.34
N PRO A 259 -38.52 4.18 -7.68
CA PRO A 259 -39.59 3.55 -6.90
C PRO A 259 -39.41 2.04 -6.73
N ARG A 260 -38.90 1.36 -7.76
CA ARG A 260 -38.64 -0.09 -7.72
C ARG A 260 -37.49 -0.44 -6.78
N LEU A 261 -36.43 0.37 -6.78
CA LEU A 261 -35.28 0.17 -5.91
C LEU A 261 -35.68 0.42 -4.45
N ALA A 262 -36.38 1.53 -4.18
CA ALA A 262 -36.87 1.86 -2.85
C ALA A 262 -37.81 0.77 -2.28
N GLN A 263 -38.69 0.21 -3.11
CA GLN A 263 -39.54 -0.92 -2.73
C GLN A 263 -38.72 -2.18 -2.39
N SER A 264 -37.71 -2.51 -3.21
CA SER A 264 -36.86 -3.68 -2.97
C SER A 264 -36.00 -3.57 -1.70
N LEU A 265 -35.71 -2.35 -1.25
CA LEU A 265 -34.93 -2.04 -0.06
C LEU A 265 -35.80 -1.92 1.21
N GLY A 266 -36.92 -2.64 1.27
CA GLY A 266 -37.79 -2.67 2.45
C GLY A 266 -38.80 -1.52 2.50
N ASN A 267 -39.40 -1.18 1.35
CA ASN A 267 -40.36 -0.08 1.21
C ASN A 267 -39.82 1.25 1.77
N LEU A 268 -38.57 1.57 1.43
CA LEU A 268 -37.90 2.80 1.83
C LEU A 268 -38.55 4.03 1.18
N GLY A 269 -38.40 5.19 1.81
CA GLY A 269 -38.66 6.48 1.15
C GLY A 269 -37.78 6.67 -0.09
N GLN A 270 -38.25 7.44 -1.07
CA GLN A 270 -37.46 7.74 -2.28
C GLN A 270 -36.34 8.74 -1.99
N VAL A 271 -36.60 9.73 -1.13
CA VAL A 271 -35.59 10.72 -0.70
C VAL A 271 -34.84 10.16 0.49
N CYS A 272 -33.54 9.94 0.33
CA CYS A 272 -32.67 9.38 1.36
C CYS A 272 -31.38 10.18 1.50
N VAL A 273 -30.78 10.15 2.69
CA VAL A 273 -29.49 10.77 2.98
C VAL A 273 -28.41 9.68 3.03
N CYS A 274 -27.27 9.90 2.41
CA CYS A 274 -26.11 9.01 2.53
C CYS A 274 -25.33 9.32 3.80
N ILE A 275 -25.34 8.40 4.76
CA ILE A 275 -24.68 8.57 6.06
C ILE A 275 -23.21 8.12 6.04
N GLN A 276 -22.91 7.09 5.24
CA GLN A 276 -21.58 6.48 5.23
C GLN A 276 -21.36 5.75 3.91
N VAL A 277 -20.14 5.83 3.41
CA VAL A 277 -19.67 5.07 2.24
C VAL A 277 -18.54 4.14 2.71
N THR A 278 -18.77 2.84 2.64
CA THR A 278 -17.76 1.79 2.90
C THR A 278 -17.59 0.94 1.65
N SER A 279 -17.50 -0.39 1.75
CA SER A 279 -17.65 -1.29 0.60
C SER A 279 -19.04 -1.14 -0.04
N THR A 280 -20.03 -0.79 0.78
CA THR A 280 -21.43 -0.53 0.39
C THR A 280 -21.82 0.91 0.71
N VAL A 281 -22.81 1.43 -0.01
CA VAL A 281 -23.37 2.76 0.28
C VAL A 281 -24.49 2.61 1.31
N HIS A 282 -24.36 3.26 2.45
CA HIS A 282 -25.38 3.25 3.50
C HIS A 282 -26.25 4.51 3.38
N LEU A 283 -27.56 4.28 3.26
CA LEU A 283 -28.58 5.31 3.16
C LEU A 283 -29.49 5.27 4.39
N ILE A 284 -29.99 6.44 4.78
CA ILE A 284 -31.01 6.59 5.81
C ILE A 284 -32.19 7.39 5.26
N ASP A 285 -33.41 6.94 5.57
CA ASP A 285 -34.60 7.76 5.38
C ASP A 285 -34.79 8.69 6.60
N PRO A 286 -34.71 10.03 6.43
CA PRO A 286 -34.83 10.98 7.54
C PRO A 286 -36.23 10.96 8.19
N LYS A 287 -37.26 10.47 7.50
CA LYS A 287 -38.65 10.45 8.00
C LYS A 287 -38.97 9.24 8.87
N THR A 288 -38.31 8.11 8.61
CA THR A 288 -38.64 6.80 9.20
C THR A 288 -37.48 6.13 9.94
N LEU A 289 -36.26 6.67 9.84
CA LEU A 289 -35.02 6.06 10.36
C LEU A 289 -34.69 4.67 9.78
N GLN A 290 -35.29 4.30 8.67
CA GLN A 290 -34.94 3.07 7.97
C GLN A 290 -33.56 3.20 7.33
N LEU A 291 -32.76 2.14 7.45
CA LEU A 291 -31.45 2.01 6.84
C LEU A 291 -31.54 1.09 5.62
N ALA A 292 -30.82 1.46 4.58
CA ALA A 292 -30.61 0.61 3.42
C ALA A 292 -29.13 0.57 3.04
N GLU A 293 -28.68 -0.62 2.64
CA GLU A 293 -27.32 -0.85 2.18
C GLU A 293 -27.36 -1.21 0.69
N ILE A 294 -26.58 -0.49 -0.10
CA ILE A 294 -26.54 -0.67 -1.55
C ILE A 294 -25.14 -1.08 -1.97
N ASP A 295 -25.04 -2.30 -2.50
CA ASP A 295 -23.82 -2.81 -3.13
C ASP A 295 -23.52 -2.11 -4.44
N ALA A 296 -22.24 -2.08 -4.82
CA ALA A 296 -21.79 -1.52 -6.10
C ALA A 296 -22.53 -2.14 -7.31
N ASN A 297 -22.76 -3.46 -7.31
CA ASN A 297 -23.46 -4.14 -8.40
C ASN A 297 -24.91 -3.68 -8.54
N THR A 298 -25.62 -3.49 -7.42
CA THR A 298 -27.00 -3.00 -7.39
C THR A 298 -27.06 -1.56 -7.85
N TYR A 299 -26.14 -0.72 -7.38
CA TYR A 299 -26.02 0.67 -7.82
C TYR A 299 -25.82 0.79 -9.34
N TRP A 300 -24.88 0.03 -9.94
CA TRP A 300 -24.62 0.16 -11.37
C TRP A 300 -25.73 -0.40 -12.28
N ARG A 301 -26.65 -1.21 -11.74
CA ARG A 301 -27.88 -1.63 -12.44
C ARG A 301 -28.96 -0.54 -12.40
N HIS A 302 -29.06 0.17 -11.28
CA HIS A 302 -30.01 1.25 -11.05
C HIS A 302 -29.28 2.52 -10.58
N PRO A 303 -28.54 3.19 -11.48
CA PRO A 303 -27.73 4.34 -11.10
C PRO A 303 -28.62 5.52 -10.70
N PHE A 304 -28.22 6.20 -9.64
CA PHE A 304 -28.82 7.46 -9.17
C PHE A 304 -27.70 8.44 -8.78
N ASN A 305 -27.97 9.73 -8.89
CA ASN A 305 -27.00 10.79 -8.58
C ASN A 305 -27.39 11.54 -7.30
N SER A 306 -26.47 12.34 -6.77
CA SER A 306 -26.80 13.33 -5.74
C SER A 306 -27.73 14.38 -6.33
N LEU A 307 -28.79 14.74 -5.61
CA LEU A 307 -29.76 15.75 -6.03
C LEU A 307 -29.15 17.15 -5.99
N LEU A 308 -28.40 17.43 -4.93
CA LEU A 308 -27.83 18.74 -4.63
C LEU A 308 -26.32 18.62 -4.46
N ASN A 309 -25.63 19.73 -4.71
CA ASN A 309 -24.20 19.84 -4.46
C ASN A 309 -23.97 20.23 -2.99
N PRO A 310 -23.01 19.63 -2.27
CA PRO A 310 -22.64 20.06 -0.91
C PRO A 310 -22.40 21.56 -0.71
N ARG A 311 -22.08 22.31 -1.77
CA ARG A 311 -21.95 23.78 -1.72
C ARG A 311 -23.27 24.53 -1.49
N GLN A 312 -24.41 23.88 -1.73
CA GLN A 312 -25.76 24.44 -1.55
C GLN A 312 -26.33 24.14 -0.15
N LEU A 313 -25.51 23.65 0.78
CA LEU A 313 -25.91 23.50 2.17
C LEU A 313 -26.10 24.88 2.79
N GLU A 314 -27.29 25.10 3.34
CA GLU A 314 -27.65 26.33 4.04
C GLU A 314 -27.72 26.09 5.56
N GLU A 315 -27.44 27.13 6.32
CA GLU A 315 -27.56 27.11 7.78
C GLU A 315 -28.98 27.43 8.21
N PHE A 316 -29.52 26.58 9.06
CA PHE A 316 -30.79 26.75 9.74
C PHE A 316 -30.57 26.80 11.25
N ILE A 317 -31.41 27.57 11.94
CA ILE A 317 -31.50 27.59 13.40
C ILE A 317 -32.68 26.72 13.84
N VAL A 318 -32.45 25.89 14.85
CA VAL A 318 -33.49 25.05 15.46
C VAL A 318 -34.32 25.90 16.41
N MET A 319 -35.61 26.07 16.10
CA MET A 319 -36.54 26.84 16.92
C MET A 319 -37.25 25.96 17.95
N ASP A 320 -37.61 24.75 17.55
CA ASP A 320 -38.27 23.76 18.42
C ASP A 320 -37.91 22.35 17.98
N ALA A 321 -37.85 21.41 18.92
CA ALA A 321 -37.43 20.03 18.67
C ALA A 321 -38.16 19.03 19.58
N ASP A 322 -38.98 18.16 18.96
CA ASP A 322 -39.75 17.13 19.63
C ASP A 322 -39.26 15.73 19.24
N ILE A 323 -38.87 14.92 20.23
CA ILE A 323 -38.35 13.57 20.00
C ILE A 323 -39.49 12.56 19.84
N ILE A 324 -39.54 11.88 18.70
CA ILE A 324 -40.51 10.80 18.44
C ILE A 324 -39.91 9.46 18.88
N ARG A 325 -40.43 8.90 19.97
CA ARG A 325 -39.96 7.61 20.51
C ARG A 325 -40.64 6.40 19.86
N ASP A 326 -41.96 6.46 19.65
CA ASP A 326 -42.75 5.34 19.13
C ASP A 326 -43.35 5.63 17.75
N GLN A 327 -42.56 5.45 16.70
CA GLN A 327 -43.07 5.44 15.33
C GLN A 327 -43.35 4.00 14.88
N ARG A 328 -44.64 3.68 14.67
CA ARG A 328 -45.04 2.41 14.04
C ARG A 328 -44.80 2.50 12.54
N LEU A 329 -43.91 1.66 12.03
CA LEU A 329 -43.68 1.54 10.60
C LEU A 329 -44.75 0.65 9.94
N GLY A 330 -45.02 0.89 8.66
CA GLY A 330 -45.92 0.05 7.87
C GLY A 330 -45.38 -1.36 7.67
N ALA A 331 -46.26 -2.28 7.26
CA ALA A 331 -45.86 -3.64 6.92
C ALA A 331 -44.81 -3.63 5.79
N GLY A 332 -43.71 -4.36 5.99
CA GLY A 332 -42.60 -4.46 5.01
C GLY A 332 -41.46 -3.46 5.21
N ALA A 333 -41.49 -2.65 6.28
CA ALA A 333 -40.41 -1.77 6.65
C ALA A 333 -39.09 -2.49 6.95
N GLY A 334 -37.99 -1.92 6.45
CA GLY A 334 -36.63 -2.44 6.64
C GLY A 334 -36.03 -2.22 8.03
N LEU A 335 -34.71 -2.42 8.12
CA LEU A 335 -33.92 -2.26 9.34
C LEU A 335 -33.95 -0.81 9.83
N ARG A 336 -34.06 -0.58 11.14
CA ARG A 336 -33.97 0.78 11.74
C ARG A 336 -32.58 1.04 12.31
N SER A 337 -32.15 2.28 12.25
CA SER A 337 -30.91 2.70 12.92
C SER A 337 -31.09 2.80 14.43
N ASN A 338 -30.16 2.21 15.19
CA ASN A 338 -30.09 2.35 16.66
C ASN A 338 -29.24 3.54 17.12
N ARG A 339 -28.39 4.09 16.23
CA ARG A 339 -27.52 5.25 16.53
C ARG A 339 -28.30 6.56 16.52
N HIS A 340 -29.29 6.65 15.64
CA HIS A 340 -30.03 7.87 15.36
C HIS A 340 -31.37 7.87 16.10
N THR A 341 -31.82 9.06 16.50
CA THR A 341 -33.11 9.26 17.17
C THR A 341 -33.96 10.16 16.28
N LEU A 342 -35.23 9.80 16.10
CA LEU A 342 -36.14 10.52 15.23
C LEU A 342 -36.68 11.73 15.98
N ALA A 343 -36.62 12.91 15.37
CA ALA A 343 -37.23 14.11 15.91
C ALA A 343 -38.02 14.87 14.84
N GLU A 344 -39.10 15.50 15.26
CA GLU A 344 -39.79 16.57 14.54
C GLU A 344 -39.18 17.89 14.97
N VAL A 345 -38.84 18.72 13.99
CA VAL A 345 -38.07 19.95 14.23
C VAL A 345 -38.67 21.08 13.44
N TRP A 346 -38.86 22.20 14.10
CA TRP A 346 -39.17 23.48 13.46
C TRP A 346 -37.86 24.25 13.29
N VAL A 347 -37.55 24.56 12.04
CA VAL A 347 -36.31 25.24 11.68
C VAL A 347 -36.59 26.51 10.90
N GLN A 348 -35.70 27.48 11.07
CA GLN A 348 -35.73 28.74 10.36
C GLN A 348 -34.38 28.98 9.69
N LYS A 349 -34.36 29.54 8.49
CA LYS A 349 -33.11 29.88 7.81
C LYS A 349 -32.42 31.03 8.52
N THR A 350 -31.11 30.92 8.72
CA THR A 350 -30.32 31.99 9.35
C THR A 350 -30.32 33.28 8.49
N SER A 351 -30.31 33.14 7.17
CA SER A 351 -30.38 34.26 6.21
C SER A 351 -31.70 35.03 6.27
N GLU A 352 -32.78 34.39 6.71
CA GLU A 352 -34.15 34.93 6.72
C GLU A 352 -34.68 35.07 8.14
N MET A 353 -33.79 35.30 9.11
CA MET A 353 -34.17 35.40 10.53
C MET A 353 -35.16 36.54 10.82
N ASN A 354 -35.23 37.55 9.94
CA ASN A 354 -36.18 38.65 10.03
C ASN A 354 -37.59 38.30 9.55
N THR A 355 -37.78 37.15 8.90
CA THR A 355 -39.06 36.69 8.36
C THR A 355 -39.67 35.63 9.28
N SER A 356 -40.98 35.63 9.51
CA SER A 356 -41.64 34.61 10.34
C SER A 356 -41.85 33.26 9.64
N GLN A 357 -41.08 32.96 8.58
CA GLN A 357 -41.19 31.70 7.85
C GLN A 357 -40.43 30.59 8.59
N GLN A 358 -41.16 29.55 8.99
CA GLN A 358 -40.62 28.38 9.64
C GLN A 358 -40.92 27.15 8.78
N TYR A 359 -39.96 26.24 8.73
CA TYR A 359 -40.07 24.98 8.01
C TYR A 359 -40.19 23.85 9.01
N HIS A 360 -41.15 22.95 8.78
CA HIS A 360 -41.31 21.74 9.55
C HIS A 360 -40.60 20.58 8.86
N CYS A 361 -39.74 19.87 9.59
CA CYS A 361 -39.03 18.72 9.06
C CYS A 361 -38.91 17.59 10.08
N ARG A 362 -38.83 16.35 9.57
CA ARG A 362 -38.44 15.17 10.36
C ARG A 362 -36.97 14.88 10.11
N THR A 363 -36.22 14.62 11.17
CA THR A 363 -34.77 14.40 11.08
C THR A 363 -34.33 13.17 11.84
N HIS A 364 -33.21 12.62 11.39
CA HIS A 364 -32.47 11.54 12.06
C HIS A 364 -31.50 12.06 13.14
N LEU A 365 -31.32 13.38 13.24
CA LEU A 365 -30.37 14.03 14.15
C LEU A 365 -30.95 14.31 15.55
N GLY A 366 -32.10 13.73 15.93
CA GLY A 366 -32.81 14.09 17.16
C GLY A 366 -32.04 13.89 18.48
N HIS A 367 -30.94 13.15 18.47
CA HIS A 367 -30.07 12.94 19.63
C HIS A 367 -28.98 14.03 19.77
N LEU A 368 -28.75 14.84 18.74
CA LEU A 368 -27.69 15.86 18.69
C LEU A 368 -28.24 17.28 18.77
N LEU A 369 -29.51 17.47 18.40
CA LEU A 369 -30.14 18.78 18.27
C LEU A 369 -30.76 19.24 19.58
N ASN A 370 -30.42 20.45 19.99
CA ASN A 370 -31.08 21.24 21.00
C ASN A 370 -31.65 22.52 20.38
N ILE A 371 -32.57 23.16 21.10
CA ILE A 371 -33.16 24.44 20.68
C ILE A 371 -32.06 25.52 20.66
N GLY A 372 -32.02 26.31 19.59
CA GLY A 372 -31.02 27.35 19.35
C GLY A 372 -29.74 26.87 18.66
N ASP A 373 -29.61 25.57 18.37
CA ASP A 373 -28.47 25.05 17.62
C ASP A 373 -28.53 25.43 16.14
N LEU A 374 -27.35 25.58 15.52
CA LEU A 374 -27.19 25.74 14.09
C LEU A 374 -27.03 24.38 13.40
N VAL A 375 -27.76 24.17 12.31
CA VAL A 375 -27.76 22.93 11.52
C VAL A 375 -27.61 23.23 10.04
N LEU A 376 -26.90 22.37 9.33
CA LEU A 376 -26.78 22.42 7.89
C LEU A 376 -27.83 21.50 7.26
N GLY A 377 -28.56 22.05 6.29
CA GLY A 377 -29.58 21.33 5.56
C GLY A 377 -29.68 21.79 4.12
N TYR A 378 -30.41 21.00 3.33
CA TYR A 378 -30.83 21.40 2.00
C TYR A 378 -32.26 21.90 2.04
N ASP A 379 -32.47 23.05 1.42
CA ASP A 379 -33.79 23.57 1.13
C ASP A 379 -34.30 23.03 -0.21
N PHE A 380 -35.32 22.19 -0.16
CA PHE A 380 -35.99 21.65 -1.35
C PHE A 380 -37.11 22.56 -1.85
N ALA A 381 -37.66 23.44 -1.01
CA ALA A 381 -38.77 24.32 -1.39
C ALA A 381 -38.34 25.37 -2.42
N ASN A 382 -37.14 25.94 -2.25
CA ASN A 382 -36.61 26.95 -3.18
C ASN A 382 -35.64 26.38 -4.24
N SER A 383 -35.23 25.11 -4.12
CA SER A 383 -34.28 24.49 -5.05
C SER A 383 -34.97 24.00 -6.33
N ASN A 384 -34.50 24.46 -7.49
CA ASN A 384 -34.96 23.95 -8.77
C ASN A 384 -34.18 22.68 -9.15
N LEU A 385 -34.75 21.51 -8.84
CA LEU A 385 -34.15 20.21 -9.09
C LEU A 385 -34.67 19.60 -10.38
N ASN A 386 -33.75 19.22 -11.27
CA ASN A 386 -34.09 18.50 -12.50
C ASN A 386 -33.72 17.01 -12.35
N ASP A 387 -34.54 16.26 -11.63
CA ASP A 387 -34.39 14.80 -11.48
C ASP A 387 -35.66 14.07 -11.95
N GLU A 388 -35.46 12.98 -12.71
CA GLU A 388 -36.57 12.24 -13.32
C GLU A 388 -37.49 11.60 -12.27
N PHE A 389 -36.93 11.10 -11.18
CA PHE A 389 -37.70 10.41 -10.15
C PHE A 389 -38.39 11.40 -9.22
N LEU A 390 -37.72 12.49 -8.86
CA LEU A 390 -38.31 13.55 -8.06
C LEU A 390 -39.51 14.20 -8.77
N ASN A 391 -39.41 14.48 -10.07
CA ASN A 391 -40.49 15.08 -10.85
C ASN A 391 -41.73 14.19 -10.99
N LYS A 392 -41.58 12.87 -10.84
CA LYS A 392 -42.68 11.89 -10.90
C LYS A 392 -43.30 11.63 -9.51
N MET A 393 -42.69 12.14 -8.45
CA MET A 393 -43.14 11.94 -7.08
C MET A 393 -44.32 12.85 -6.74
N ASN A 394 -45.18 12.39 -5.82
CA ASN A 394 -46.25 13.24 -5.31
C ASN A 394 -45.64 14.43 -4.53
N PRO A 395 -46.06 15.68 -4.80
CA PRO A 395 -45.53 16.85 -4.11
C PRO A 395 -45.61 16.77 -2.58
N HIS A 396 -46.68 16.18 -2.04
CA HIS A 396 -46.85 15.99 -0.59
C HIS A 396 -45.87 15.01 0.07
N HIS A 397 -45.16 14.20 -0.71
CA HIS A 397 -44.14 13.30 -0.18
C HIS A 397 -42.73 13.87 -0.26
N VAL A 398 -42.53 14.96 -1.00
CA VAL A 398 -41.25 15.66 -1.07
C VAL A 398 -41.10 16.50 0.21
N PRO A 399 -40.00 16.35 0.97
CA PRO A 399 -39.75 17.19 2.14
C PRO A 399 -39.38 18.61 1.70
N ASP A 400 -39.82 19.62 2.45
CA ASP A 400 -39.43 21.01 2.19
C ASP A 400 -37.96 21.28 2.58
N VAL A 401 -37.51 20.68 3.69
CA VAL A 401 -36.14 20.82 4.20
C VAL A 401 -35.64 19.45 4.66
N VAL A 402 -34.38 19.14 4.33
CA VAL A 402 -33.68 17.94 4.82
C VAL A 402 -32.44 18.37 5.59
N LEU A 403 -32.44 18.10 6.89
CA LEU A 403 -31.29 18.36 7.77
C LEU A 403 -30.27 17.22 7.66
N ILE A 404 -28.99 17.58 7.63
CA ILE A 404 -27.89 16.65 7.34
C ILE A 404 -26.92 16.55 8.50
N LYS A 405 -26.40 17.68 8.96
CA LYS A 405 -25.43 17.71 10.05
C LYS A 405 -25.56 18.96 10.89
N LYS A 406 -25.15 18.88 12.15
CA LYS A 406 -25.07 20.03 13.04
C LYS A 406 -23.87 20.91 12.64
N SER A 407 -24.07 22.22 12.55
CA SER A 407 -22.99 23.18 12.29
C SER A 407 -22.31 23.53 13.61
N TYR A 408 -21.00 23.70 13.58
CA TYR A 408 -20.22 24.16 14.72
C TYR A 408 -19.21 25.20 14.26
N ASP A 409 -18.75 26.05 15.17
CA ASP A 409 -17.82 27.14 14.85
C ASP A 409 -16.46 26.63 14.33
N ARG A 410 -16.21 26.84 13.04
CA ARG A 410 -15.00 26.47 12.32
C ARG A 410 -13.73 27.08 12.92
N THR A 411 -13.80 28.32 13.38
CA THR A 411 -12.62 29.03 13.92
C THR A 411 -12.15 28.39 15.21
N LYS A 412 -13.10 27.99 16.08
CA LYS A 412 -12.80 27.29 17.33
C LYS A 412 -12.21 25.90 17.08
N ARG A 413 -12.74 25.16 16.09
CA ARG A 413 -12.21 23.84 15.71
C ARG A 413 -10.77 23.89 15.24
N ILE A 414 -10.45 24.79 14.31
CA ILE A 414 -9.09 24.92 13.75
C ILE A 414 -8.06 25.27 14.83
N LYS A 415 -8.43 26.13 15.80
CA LYS A 415 -7.56 26.49 16.93
C LYS A 415 -7.31 25.31 17.89
N ARG A 416 -8.31 24.45 18.08
CA ARG A 416 -8.22 23.27 18.98
C ARG A 416 -7.56 22.06 18.33
N ARG A 417 -7.43 22.02 17.00
CA ARG A 417 -6.84 20.89 16.27
C ARG A 417 -5.33 20.78 16.52
N ASN A 418 -4.95 19.76 17.28
CA ASN A 418 -3.57 19.42 17.67
C ASN A 418 -3.03 18.16 16.95
N TRP A 419 -3.68 17.75 15.87
CA TRP A 419 -3.37 16.55 15.10
C TRP A 419 -3.31 16.84 13.61
N LYS A 420 -2.58 15.99 12.88
CA LYS A 420 -2.38 16.04 11.44
C LYS A 420 -2.50 14.65 10.83
N LEU A 421 -2.83 14.60 9.55
CA LEU A 421 -2.78 13.38 8.74
C LEU A 421 -1.50 13.35 7.92
N LYS A 422 -1.08 12.15 7.54
CA LYS A 422 -0.02 11.99 6.55
C LYS A 422 -0.62 12.11 5.16
N GLU A 423 0.08 12.78 4.27
CA GLU A 423 -0.28 12.89 2.86
C GLU A 423 0.63 11.99 2.04
N LEU A 424 0.09 11.41 0.97
CA LEU A 424 0.86 10.63 0.03
C LEU A 424 1.71 11.59 -0.82
N HIS A 425 2.96 11.26 -1.08
CA HIS A 425 3.79 12.07 -1.97
C HIS A 425 3.27 11.95 -3.41
N ARG A 426 2.67 13.02 -3.94
CA ARG A 426 2.09 13.08 -5.29
C ARG A 426 2.82 14.11 -6.13
N ASP A 427 3.03 13.78 -7.40
CA ASP A 427 3.48 14.77 -8.38
C ASP A 427 2.28 15.68 -8.71
N ARG A 428 2.17 16.81 -8.01
CA ARG A 428 1.04 17.75 -8.14
C ARG A 428 1.42 18.95 -8.99
N GLU A 429 0.61 19.27 -9.99
CA GLU A 429 0.72 20.51 -10.76
C GLU A 429 -0.28 21.54 -10.20
N GLY A 430 0.10 22.22 -9.10
CA GLY A 430 -0.66 23.34 -8.51
C GLY A 430 -1.54 22.99 -7.29
N THR A 431 -1.86 24.01 -6.49
CA THR A 431 -2.76 23.94 -5.32
C THR A 431 -3.97 24.83 -5.55
N ASP A 432 -5.14 24.24 -5.76
CA ASP A 432 -6.41 24.96 -5.87
C ASP A 432 -6.98 25.29 -4.49
N THR A 433 -7.43 26.53 -4.29
CA THR A 433 -8.08 26.99 -3.05
C THR A 433 -9.36 26.20 -2.69
N ASP A 434 -10.01 25.60 -3.69
CA ASP A 434 -11.17 24.73 -3.49
C ASP A 434 -10.79 23.40 -2.83
N ASP A 435 -9.60 22.89 -3.09
CA ASP A 435 -9.12 21.63 -2.49
C ASP A 435 -8.83 21.80 -1.00
N GLU A 436 -8.33 22.97 -0.57
CA GLU A 436 -8.10 23.26 0.84
C GLU A 436 -9.40 23.28 1.65
N ARG A 437 -10.48 23.88 1.11
CA ARG A 437 -11.79 23.87 1.75
C ARG A 437 -12.35 22.46 1.89
N GLN A 438 -12.28 21.66 0.83
CA GLN A 438 -12.76 20.27 0.85
C GLN A 438 -11.96 19.40 1.82
N TYR A 439 -10.65 19.66 1.96
CA TYR A 439 -9.81 18.98 2.92
C TYR A 439 -10.20 19.37 4.37
N GLN A 440 -10.47 20.65 4.64
CA GLN A 440 -10.97 21.07 5.96
C GLN A 440 -12.30 20.41 6.30
N ASP A 441 -13.25 20.37 5.36
CA ASP A 441 -14.54 19.69 5.55
C ASP A 441 -14.34 18.19 5.86
N PHE A 442 -13.34 17.54 5.26
CA PHE A 442 -13.00 16.15 5.56
C PHE A 442 -12.42 15.97 6.97
N LEU A 443 -11.59 16.92 7.44
CA LEU A 443 -11.05 16.89 8.81
C LEU A 443 -12.17 17.10 9.86
N GLU A 444 -13.14 17.96 9.56
CA GLU A 444 -14.36 18.12 10.39
C GLU A 444 -15.17 16.83 10.46
N ASP A 445 -15.39 16.16 9.31
CA ASP A 445 -16.11 14.88 9.28
C ASP A 445 -15.41 13.79 10.12
N LEU A 446 -14.07 13.82 10.21
CA LEU A 446 -13.30 12.92 11.08
C LEU A 446 -13.47 13.25 12.57
N GLU A 447 -13.60 14.53 12.94
CA GLU A 447 -13.88 14.91 14.34
C GLU A 447 -15.26 14.40 14.78
N GLU A 448 -16.24 14.45 13.89
CA GLU A 448 -17.64 14.11 14.16
C GLU A 448 -17.91 12.58 14.18
N ASP A 449 -17.31 11.81 13.26
CA ASP A 449 -17.62 10.39 13.11
C ASP A 449 -16.56 9.43 13.66
N GLU A 450 -16.92 8.74 14.75
CA GLU A 450 -16.11 7.68 15.35
C GLU A 450 -15.84 6.50 14.41
N THR A 451 -16.79 6.14 13.54
CA THR A 451 -16.64 5.00 12.62
C THR A 451 -15.60 5.28 11.54
N LEU A 452 -15.55 6.51 11.03
CA LEU A 452 -14.54 6.97 10.09
C LEU A 452 -13.15 7.02 10.76
N ARG A 453 -13.08 7.51 12.02
CA ARG A 453 -11.83 7.59 12.79
C ARG A 453 -11.12 6.26 12.99
N LYS A 454 -11.86 5.18 13.30
CA LYS A 454 -11.27 3.84 13.51
C LYS A 454 -10.42 3.37 12.33
N ASN A 455 -10.73 3.84 11.13
CA ASN A 455 -10.08 3.41 9.90
C ASN A 455 -8.92 4.34 9.45
N VAL A 456 -8.67 5.43 10.17
CA VAL A 456 -7.64 6.43 9.80
C VAL A 456 -6.57 6.49 10.88
N ASN A 457 -5.31 6.63 10.46
CA ASN A 457 -4.20 6.84 11.40
C ASN A 457 -4.02 8.35 11.62
N ILE A 458 -4.19 8.80 12.87
CA ILE A 458 -4.12 10.20 13.25
C ILE A 458 -2.80 10.45 13.97
N PHE A 459 -2.06 11.48 13.57
CA PHE A 459 -0.76 11.80 14.16
C PHE A 459 -0.84 13.08 14.98
N LYS A 460 -0.13 13.14 16.11
CA LYS A 460 -0.02 14.37 16.89
C LYS A 460 0.80 15.40 16.14
N ASP A 461 0.34 16.65 16.11
CA ASP A 461 1.09 17.76 15.56
C ASP A 461 1.92 18.42 16.66
N VAL A 462 3.23 18.17 16.65
CA VAL A 462 4.17 18.71 17.65
C VAL A 462 4.33 20.23 17.53
N SER A 463 4.01 20.80 16.36
CA SER A 463 4.16 22.24 16.10
C SER A 463 3.06 23.10 16.72
N LYS A 464 1.89 22.51 17.02
CA LYS A 464 0.74 23.21 17.57
C LYS A 464 0.55 22.89 19.05
N ILE A 465 0.75 23.90 19.90
CA ILE A 465 0.42 23.83 21.31
C ILE A 465 -1.09 24.07 21.44
N PRO A 466 -1.88 23.15 22.04
CA PRO A 466 -3.31 23.34 22.19
C PRO A 466 -3.58 24.56 23.09
N VAL A 467 -4.36 25.51 22.58
CA VAL A 467 -4.88 26.61 23.40
C VAL A 467 -6.11 26.07 24.14
N GLU A 468 -5.95 25.72 25.42
CA GLU A 468 -7.09 25.47 26.30
C GLU A 468 -7.78 26.81 26.57
N SER A 469 -9.00 26.96 26.05
CA SER A 469 -9.87 28.07 26.39
C SER A 469 -10.81 27.60 27.49
N ASP A 470 -10.68 28.16 28.71
CA ASP A 470 -11.47 27.88 29.93
C ASP A 470 -12.99 28.18 29.84
N THR A 471 -13.54 28.33 28.63
CA THR A 471 -14.98 28.56 28.44
C THR A 471 -15.67 27.24 28.08
N ASP A 472 -16.55 26.81 28.98
CA ASP A 472 -17.48 25.67 28.92
C ASP A 472 -18.20 25.52 27.57
N ASP A 473 -17.57 24.86 26.59
CA ASP A 473 -18.21 24.43 25.34
C ASP A 473 -18.15 22.89 25.27
N GLU A 474 -18.95 22.24 26.14
CA GLU A 474 -19.10 20.78 26.34
C GLU A 474 -19.61 20.00 25.10
N GLY A 475 -19.98 20.68 24.01
CA GLY A 475 -20.66 20.07 22.85
C GLY A 475 -19.84 19.87 21.58
N ILE A 476 -18.59 20.38 21.50
CA ILE A 476 -17.79 20.29 20.26
C ILE A 476 -17.06 18.93 20.21
N PRO A 477 -17.26 18.10 19.16
CA PRO A 477 -16.56 16.83 19.01
C PRO A 477 -15.03 17.01 19.01
N ARG A 478 -14.32 16.16 19.77
CA ARG A 478 -12.86 16.15 19.83
C ARG A 478 -12.33 14.73 19.67
N ILE A 479 -11.15 14.62 19.06
CA ILE A 479 -10.41 13.37 18.99
C ILE A 479 -9.65 13.18 20.30
N SER A 480 -9.78 12.00 20.91
CA SER A 480 -9.12 11.69 22.17
C SER A 480 -7.59 11.58 21.97
N LEU A 481 -6.80 11.98 22.97
CA LEU A 481 -5.33 11.83 22.91
C LEU A 481 -4.89 10.36 22.79
N ALA A 482 -5.70 9.41 23.30
CA ALA A 482 -5.44 7.98 23.22
C ALA A 482 -5.51 7.43 21.78
N GLU A 483 -6.23 8.10 20.89
CA GLU A 483 -6.33 7.73 19.47
C GLU A 483 -5.19 8.30 18.62
N MET A 484 -4.37 9.21 19.17
CA MET A 484 -3.30 9.87 18.43
C MET A 484 -2.01 9.04 18.51
N MET A 485 -1.41 8.79 17.35
CA MET A 485 -0.10 8.16 17.23
C MET A 485 1.01 9.22 17.25
N GLU A 486 2.15 8.87 17.86
CA GLU A 486 3.39 9.62 17.71
C GLU A 486 4.02 9.30 16.35
N ASP A 487 4.48 10.33 15.65
CA ASP A 487 5.16 10.17 14.36
C ASP A 487 6.59 9.69 14.59
N LEU A 488 6.80 8.38 14.63
CA LEU A 488 8.14 7.78 14.70
C LEU A 488 8.78 7.78 13.31
N SER A 489 9.41 8.89 12.92
CA SER A 489 10.34 8.93 11.78
C SER A 489 11.71 8.40 12.22
N LEU A 490 12.13 7.24 11.68
CA LEU A 490 13.43 6.60 11.95
C LEU A 490 14.66 7.39 11.43
N SER A 491 14.49 8.65 11.02
CA SER A 491 15.62 9.53 10.66
C SER A 491 16.43 9.99 11.88
N ASP A 492 15.86 9.95 13.08
CA ASP A 492 16.57 10.31 14.33
C ASP A 492 17.38 9.15 14.94
N ALA A 493 17.49 8.03 14.23
CA ALA A 493 18.24 6.84 14.67
C ALA A 493 19.68 6.77 14.12
N THR A 494 20.25 7.86 13.62
CA THR A 494 21.71 7.98 13.48
C THR A 494 22.28 8.64 14.73
N GLY A 495 22.65 7.80 15.71
CA GLY A 495 23.29 8.20 16.96
C GLY A 495 24.59 8.99 16.72
N GLY A 496 24.50 10.31 16.81
CA GLY A 496 25.58 11.24 16.53
C GLY A 496 25.66 12.42 17.48
N GLU A 497 25.14 12.34 18.70
CA GLU A 497 25.33 13.39 19.72
C GLU A 497 25.46 12.75 21.11
N GLY A 498 26.69 12.44 21.51
CA GLY A 498 26.98 11.87 22.84
C GLY A 498 28.45 11.83 23.22
N ALA A 499 29.32 12.57 22.52
CA ALA A 499 30.77 12.49 22.72
C ALA A 499 31.45 13.76 23.26
N ASP A 500 30.72 14.83 23.58
CA ASP A 500 31.35 16.15 23.86
C ASP A 500 31.05 16.77 25.24
N MET A 501 30.63 15.98 26.23
CA MET A 501 30.38 16.51 27.59
C MET A 501 31.03 15.69 28.70
N MET A 502 32.33 15.39 28.56
CA MET A 502 33.21 15.07 29.71
C MET A 502 34.63 15.55 29.45
N THR A 503 34.82 16.86 29.47
CA THR A 503 36.09 17.48 29.88
C THR A 503 35.77 18.68 30.75
N ASP A 504 35.73 18.45 32.06
CA ASP A 504 36.41 19.25 33.07
C ASP A 504 36.56 18.44 34.37
#